data_AF-A0AAD7BNT9-F1
#
_entry.id   AF-A0AAD7BNT9-F1
#
_cell.length_a   1.000
_cell.length_b   1.000
_cell.length_c   1.000
_cell.angle_alpha   90.00
_cell.angle_beta   90.00
_cell.angle_gamma   90.00
#
_symmetry.space_group_name_H-M   'P 1'
#
loop_
_entity.id
_entity.type
_entity.pdbx_description
1 polymer ?
#
loop_
_entity_poly.entity_id
_entity_poly.type
_entity_poly.pdbx_seq_one_letter_code
_entity_poly.pdbx_strand_id
1 'polypeptide(L)'
;MKHNDPEYSGIPNDTPASEAATYFVKICYRHSKAAILDFKGMVTPAQYDHLMNFMYIDSKESLDEFSDFVKKLGVKKIQDWWTHKEMSDWIIPCLVKSQSRIFADDWDSTPATTNTGEAQHHWTNSITGIKLSLVEAIERARVLDENVAREIQSSMGTGILANSQNKAYHRGSRNLQRQANAAEKVRRSNDLTNSSKGINAEIAELKEGRRQSTAREKALREQLKSEKAGSTPRGKTGSRSAIISASSSGRVKTAAVMTGPAAPRRAPDEDTSAVSSSEPRSEDLATTIDIDQPVDGSSLSSNIDAEWAGCSAGCPGGVVCTAGCRAWRQF
;
A
#
# COMPACT_ATOMS: atom_id res chain seq x y z
N MET A 1 -12.73 -32.78 14.00
CA MET A 1 -11.31 -32.39 13.97
C MET A 1 -10.44 -33.66 13.97
N LYS A 2 -9.92 -34.13 12.84
CA LYS A 2 -9.14 -35.39 12.79
C LYS A 2 -7.70 -35.29 13.31
N HIS A 3 -7.22 -34.07 13.55
CA HIS A 3 -5.83 -33.77 13.93
C HIS A 3 -5.72 -32.92 15.19
N ASN A 4 -6.80 -32.84 15.99
CA ASN A 4 -6.73 -32.14 17.27
C ASN A 4 -6.08 -33.06 18.31
N ASP A 5 -5.10 -32.52 19.05
CA ASP A 5 -4.51 -33.15 20.23
C ASP A 5 -5.12 -32.48 21.47
N PRO A 6 -6.09 -33.13 22.16
CA PRO A 6 -6.79 -32.54 23.30
C PRO A 6 -5.89 -32.20 24.47
N GLU A 7 -4.75 -32.90 24.63
CA GLU A 7 -3.82 -32.64 25.73
C GLU A 7 -3.13 -31.29 25.54
N TYR A 8 -2.83 -30.93 24.30
CA TYR A 8 -2.25 -29.64 23.95
C TYR A 8 -3.29 -28.52 23.84
N SER A 9 -4.42 -28.77 23.15
CA SER A 9 -5.41 -27.73 22.86
C SER A 9 -6.39 -27.48 24.00
N GLY A 10 -6.59 -28.45 24.90
CA GLY A 10 -7.65 -28.43 25.90
C GLY A 10 -9.07 -28.58 25.30
N ILE A 11 -9.19 -28.86 24.00
CA ILE A 11 -10.48 -29.02 23.31
C ILE A 11 -10.77 -30.52 23.15
N PRO A 12 -11.89 -31.04 23.68
CA PRO A 12 -12.29 -32.43 23.45
C PRO A 12 -12.53 -32.76 21.98
N ASN A 13 -12.16 -33.97 21.54
CA ASN A 13 -12.27 -34.37 20.13
C ASN A 13 -13.72 -34.52 19.63
N ASP A 14 -14.67 -34.68 20.55
CA ASP A 14 -16.11 -34.79 20.34
C ASP A 14 -16.84 -33.43 20.41
N THR A 15 -16.12 -32.33 20.64
CA THR A 15 -16.70 -30.98 20.68
C THR A 15 -17.38 -30.66 19.34
N PRO A 16 -18.68 -30.30 19.31
CA PRO A 16 -19.36 -29.91 18.10
C PRO A 16 -18.77 -28.61 17.54
N ALA A 17 -18.86 -28.42 16.22
CA ALA A 17 -18.24 -27.28 15.55
C ALA A 17 -18.72 -25.92 16.08
N SER A 18 -19.99 -25.82 16.49
CA SER A 18 -20.55 -24.61 17.11
C SER A 18 -19.87 -24.28 18.43
N GLU A 19 -19.65 -25.28 19.28
CA GLU A 19 -19.02 -25.09 20.59
C GLU A 19 -17.51 -24.87 20.47
N ALA A 20 -16.87 -25.49 19.48
CA ALA A 20 -15.44 -25.32 19.22
C ALA A 20 -15.06 -23.85 19.02
N ALA A 21 -15.92 -23.05 18.38
CA ALA A 21 -15.68 -21.62 18.18
C ALA A 21 -15.43 -20.86 19.50
N THR A 22 -16.07 -21.27 20.59
CA THR A 22 -15.94 -20.61 21.91
C THR A 22 -14.55 -20.71 22.53
N TYR A 23 -13.69 -21.60 22.02
CA TYR A 23 -12.32 -21.82 22.51
C TYR A 23 -11.26 -21.00 21.80
N PHE A 24 -11.54 -20.45 20.62
CA PHE A 24 -10.50 -19.77 19.81
C PHE A 24 -11.02 -18.59 18.97
N VAL A 25 -12.33 -18.37 18.88
CA VAL A 25 -12.89 -17.25 18.12
C VAL A 25 -13.19 -16.08 19.05
N LYS A 26 -12.57 -14.93 18.77
CA LYS A 26 -12.92 -13.64 19.36
C LYS A 26 -13.47 -12.73 18.28
N ILE A 27 -14.73 -12.32 18.42
CA ILE A 27 -15.36 -11.39 17.47
C ILE A 27 -14.84 -9.98 17.76
N CYS A 28 -14.45 -9.26 16.71
CA CYS A 28 -13.93 -7.91 16.87
C CYS A 28 -15.04 -6.92 17.27
N TYR A 29 -14.66 -5.88 18.00
CA TYR A 29 -15.62 -4.91 18.56
C TYR A 29 -16.28 -4.04 17.51
N ARG A 30 -15.64 -3.84 16.34
CA ARG A 30 -16.24 -3.08 15.26
C ARG A 30 -17.41 -3.84 14.63
N HIS A 31 -17.26 -5.14 14.38
CA HIS A 31 -18.31 -5.95 13.79
C HIS A 31 -19.50 -6.09 14.74
N SER A 32 -19.25 -6.30 16.03
CA SER A 32 -20.32 -6.37 17.02
C SER A 32 -21.07 -5.04 17.18
N LYS A 33 -20.35 -3.90 17.19
CA LYS A 33 -20.93 -2.56 17.34
C LYS A 33 -21.59 -2.03 16.07
N ALA A 34 -21.23 -2.52 14.88
CA ALA A 34 -21.77 -2.04 13.61
C ALA A 34 -23.31 -2.09 13.58
N ALA A 35 -23.91 -3.19 14.04
CA ALA A 35 -25.35 -3.34 14.12
C ALA A 35 -26.01 -2.41 15.17
N ILE A 36 -25.28 -2.04 16.22
CA ILE A 36 -25.78 -1.18 17.30
C ILE A 36 -25.87 0.29 16.83
N LEU A 37 -25.04 0.72 15.86
CA LEU A 37 -25.06 2.08 15.33
C LEU A 37 -26.45 2.50 14.83
N ASP A 38 -27.19 1.55 14.26
CA ASP A 38 -28.57 1.73 13.79
C ASP A 38 -29.58 2.06 14.91
N PHE A 39 -29.26 1.75 16.17
CA PHE A 39 -30.14 1.92 17.31
C PHE A 39 -30.10 3.32 17.90
N LYS A 40 -29.13 4.16 17.50
CA LYS A 40 -28.90 5.49 18.10
C LYS A 40 -30.13 6.40 18.11
N GLY A 41 -31.01 6.28 17.11
CA GLY A 41 -32.26 7.05 17.04
C GLY A 41 -33.47 6.40 17.70
N MET A 42 -33.34 5.17 18.22
CA MET A 42 -34.45 4.36 18.77
C MET A 42 -34.48 4.33 20.30
N VAL A 43 -33.39 4.76 20.95
CA VAL A 43 -33.22 4.69 22.41
C VAL A 43 -32.63 5.99 22.94
N THR A 44 -32.68 6.20 24.25
CA THR A 44 -32.03 7.34 24.88
C THR A 44 -30.51 7.21 24.83
N PRO A 45 -29.74 8.31 24.93
CA PRO A 45 -28.28 8.25 24.94
C PRO A 45 -27.70 7.30 26.00
N ALA A 46 -28.26 7.31 27.22
CA ALA A 46 -27.82 6.40 28.29
C ALA A 46 -28.10 4.92 27.96
N GLN A 47 -29.25 4.62 27.33
CA GLN A 47 -29.57 3.27 26.87
C GLN A 47 -28.65 2.84 25.73
N TYR A 48 -28.35 3.75 24.80
CA TYR A 48 -27.41 3.49 23.70
C TYR A 48 -26.01 3.19 24.21
N ASP A 49 -25.52 3.96 25.18
CA ASP A 49 -24.21 3.72 25.80
C ASP A 49 -24.18 2.36 26.53
N HIS A 50 -25.28 1.99 27.20
CA HIS A 50 -25.40 0.67 27.82
C HIS A 50 -25.34 -0.45 26.76
N LEU A 51 -26.08 -0.30 25.65
CA LEU A 51 -26.03 -1.23 24.51
C LEU A 51 -24.63 -1.33 23.90
N MET A 52 -23.88 -0.23 23.81
CA MET A 52 -22.52 -0.22 23.26
C MET A 52 -21.48 -0.90 24.17
N ASN A 53 -21.75 -0.99 25.47
CA ASN A 53 -20.82 -1.48 26.48
C ASN A 53 -21.07 -2.93 26.92
N PHE A 54 -22.05 -3.64 26.33
CA PHE A 54 -22.38 -5.02 26.70
C PHE A 54 -21.22 -6.01 26.60
N MET A 55 -20.20 -5.73 25.78
CA MET A 55 -19.02 -6.60 25.64
C MET A 55 -18.09 -6.58 26.86
N TYR A 56 -18.24 -5.58 27.73
CA TYR A 56 -17.44 -5.44 28.95
C TYR A 56 -18.11 -6.09 30.17
N ILE A 57 -19.17 -6.86 29.97
CA ILE A 57 -19.83 -7.63 31.02
C ILE A 57 -18.87 -8.71 31.55
N ASP A 58 -18.67 -8.71 32.87
CA ASP A 58 -17.66 -9.51 33.58
C ASP A 58 -18.22 -10.77 34.22
N SER A 59 -19.54 -10.89 34.33
CA SER A 59 -20.23 -11.99 34.99
C SER A 59 -21.43 -12.49 34.18
N LYS A 60 -21.90 -13.70 34.51
CA LYS A 60 -23.10 -14.27 33.88
C LYS A 60 -24.36 -13.54 34.38
N GLU A 61 -24.37 -13.17 35.64
CA GLU A 61 -25.46 -12.46 36.30
C GLU A 61 -25.69 -11.10 35.63
N SER A 62 -24.63 -10.33 35.39
CA SER A 62 -24.73 -9.06 34.66
C SER A 62 -25.15 -9.22 33.20
N LEU A 63 -24.86 -10.37 32.58
CA LEU A 63 -25.34 -10.70 31.23
C LEU A 63 -26.85 -10.97 31.21
N ASP A 64 -27.34 -11.68 32.23
CA ASP A 64 -28.78 -11.94 32.39
C ASP A 64 -29.52 -10.62 32.68
N GLU A 65 -28.96 -9.75 33.52
CA GLU A 65 -29.46 -8.38 33.75
C GLU A 65 -29.50 -7.54 32.48
N PHE A 66 -28.46 -7.61 31.64
CA PHE A 66 -28.43 -6.93 30.34
C PHE A 66 -29.51 -7.47 29.40
N SER A 67 -29.72 -8.79 29.39
CA SER A 67 -30.76 -9.44 28.58
C SER A 67 -32.16 -8.98 29.00
N ASP A 68 -32.40 -8.86 30.30
CA ASP A 68 -33.64 -8.31 30.84
C ASP A 68 -33.81 -6.82 30.53
N PHE A 69 -32.72 -6.05 30.56
CA PHE A 69 -32.71 -4.66 30.12
C PHE A 69 -33.14 -4.53 28.65
N VAL A 70 -32.60 -5.35 27.75
CA VAL A 70 -32.98 -5.34 26.32
C VAL A 70 -34.46 -5.69 26.14
N LYS A 71 -34.97 -6.68 26.88
CA LYS A 71 -36.41 -7.04 26.86
C LYS A 71 -37.27 -5.87 27.33
N LYS A 72 -36.87 -5.15 28.38
CA LYS A 72 -37.60 -4.00 28.94
C LYS A 72 -37.63 -2.76 28.03
N LEU A 73 -36.71 -2.61 27.07
CA LEU A 73 -36.71 -1.48 26.13
C LEU A 73 -37.98 -1.43 25.24
N GLY A 74 -38.61 -2.57 24.98
CA GLY A 74 -39.80 -2.66 24.13
C GLY A 74 -39.56 -2.37 22.63
N VAL A 75 -38.30 -2.20 22.21
CA VAL A 75 -37.95 -1.94 20.81
C VAL A 75 -37.69 -3.26 20.08
N LYS A 76 -38.63 -3.69 19.24
CA LYS A 76 -38.58 -4.98 18.54
C LYS A 76 -37.26 -5.23 17.81
N LYS A 77 -36.73 -4.24 17.09
CA LYS A 77 -35.47 -4.38 16.32
C LYS A 77 -34.28 -4.75 17.23
N ILE A 78 -34.22 -4.19 18.44
CA ILE A 78 -33.14 -4.44 19.40
C ILE A 78 -33.35 -5.79 20.08
N GLN A 79 -34.59 -6.14 20.42
CA GLN A 79 -34.93 -7.45 20.97
C GLN A 79 -34.59 -8.57 19.99
N ASP A 80 -35.03 -8.47 18.73
CA ASP A 80 -34.71 -9.46 17.69
C ASP A 80 -33.18 -9.61 17.51
N TRP A 81 -32.44 -8.49 17.54
CA TRP A 81 -30.98 -8.49 17.44
C TRP A 81 -30.33 -9.26 18.60
N TRP A 82 -30.82 -9.08 19.82
CA TRP A 82 -30.31 -9.75 21.02
C TRP A 82 -30.73 -11.22 21.08
N THR A 83 -32.00 -11.53 20.80
CA THR A 83 -32.50 -12.91 20.73
C THR A 83 -31.72 -13.73 19.70
N HIS A 84 -31.31 -13.14 18.57
CA HIS A 84 -30.40 -13.83 17.64
C HIS A 84 -29.06 -14.22 18.28
N LYS A 85 -28.51 -13.39 19.17
CA LYS A 85 -27.27 -13.70 19.89
C LYS A 85 -27.50 -14.80 20.91
N GLU A 86 -28.61 -14.74 21.65
CA GLU A 86 -29.00 -15.77 22.62
C GLU A 86 -29.29 -17.13 21.97
N MET A 87 -29.96 -17.16 20.82
CA MET A 87 -30.26 -18.40 20.06
C MET A 87 -29.00 -19.07 19.50
N SER A 88 -27.90 -18.34 19.39
CA SER A 88 -26.65 -18.85 18.84
C SER A 88 -25.64 -19.00 19.98
N ASP A 89 -25.62 -20.18 20.59
CA ASP A 89 -24.82 -20.49 21.80
C ASP A 89 -23.35 -20.09 21.71
N TRP A 90 -22.80 -20.02 20.49
CA TRP A 90 -21.41 -19.67 20.24
C TRP A 90 -21.13 -18.16 20.16
N ILE A 91 -22.12 -17.33 19.84
CA ILE A 91 -21.88 -15.90 19.55
C ILE A 91 -21.53 -15.12 20.82
N ILE A 92 -22.28 -15.31 21.89
CA ILE A 92 -22.06 -14.58 23.15
C ILE A 92 -20.68 -14.89 23.74
N PRO A 93 -20.25 -16.17 23.87
CA PRO A 93 -18.87 -16.52 24.27
C PRO A 93 -17.79 -15.86 23.41
N CYS A 94 -18.03 -15.68 22.11
CA CYS A 94 -17.07 -15.01 21.23
C CYS A 94 -17.03 -13.48 21.39
N LEU A 95 -18.02 -12.87 22.06
CA LEU A 95 -18.15 -11.43 22.27
C LEU A 95 -17.77 -10.98 23.68
N VAL A 96 -18.12 -11.78 24.69
CA VAL A 96 -18.03 -11.43 26.11
C VAL A 96 -16.99 -12.32 26.80
N LYS A 97 -15.95 -11.68 27.36
CA LYS A 97 -14.82 -12.40 27.98
C LYS A 97 -15.27 -13.40 29.05
N SER A 98 -16.22 -13.01 29.90
CA SER A 98 -16.70 -13.83 31.02
C SER A 98 -17.40 -15.12 30.59
N GLN A 99 -17.90 -15.18 29.35
CA GLN A 99 -18.56 -16.35 28.79
C GLN A 99 -17.65 -17.15 27.84
N SER A 100 -16.48 -16.61 27.52
CA SER A 100 -15.52 -17.24 26.61
C SER A 100 -14.81 -18.41 27.27
N ARG A 101 -14.45 -19.43 26.46
CA ARG A 101 -13.56 -20.52 26.88
C ARG A 101 -12.12 -20.30 26.45
N ILE A 102 -11.83 -19.20 25.77
CA ILE A 102 -10.45 -18.77 25.46
C ILE A 102 -9.75 -18.46 26.78
N PHE A 103 -8.49 -18.88 26.91
CA PHE A 103 -7.67 -18.55 28.08
C PHE A 103 -7.59 -17.02 28.27
N ALA A 104 -7.64 -16.56 29.52
CA ALA A 104 -7.71 -15.13 29.81
C ALA A 104 -6.53 -14.34 29.20
N ASP A 105 -5.33 -14.91 29.25
CA ASP A 105 -4.11 -14.34 28.68
C ASP A 105 -4.17 -14.25 27.15
N ASP A 106 -4.71 -15.28 26.48
CA ASP A 106 -4.92 -15.31 25.03
C ASP A 106 -6.00 -14.31 24.59
N TRP A 107 -7.06 -14.19 25.40
CA TRP A 107 -8.11 -13.21 25.15
C TRP A 107 -7.56 -11.78 25.23
N ASP A 108 -6.74 -11.47 26.24
CA ASP A 108 -6.20 -10.12 26.44
C ASP A 108 -5.08 -9.79 25.46
N SER A 109 -4.27 -10.77 25.08
CA SER A 109 -3.20 -10.60 24.07
C SER A 109 -3.77 -10.44 22.66
N THR A 110 -4.96 -10.96 22.38
CA THR A 110 -5.65 -10.78 21.09
C THR A 110 -6.34 -9.42 21.04
N PRO A 111 -5.84 -8.44 20.27
CA PRO A 111 -6.46 -7.12 20.19
C PRO A 111 -7.86 -7.24 19.58
N ALA A 112 -8.85 -6.56 20.15
CA ALA A 112 -10.21 -6.50 19.61
C ALA A 112 -10.34 -5.57 18.38
N THR A 113 -9.22 -5.29 17.71
CA THR A 113 -9.14 -4.38 16.56
C THR A 113 -9.47 -5.12 15.26
N THR A 114 -9.87 -4.38 14.25
CA THR A 114 -10.25 -4.99 12.97
C THR A 114 -9.11 -5.19 12.01
N ASN A 115 -7.97 -4.54 12.22
CA ASN A 115 -6.92 -4.49 11.22
C ASN A 115 -6.44 -5.88 10.80
N THR A 116 -6.24 -6.79 11.77
CA THR A 116 -5.83 -8.17 11.47
C THR A 116 -6.91 -8.94 10.72
N GLY A 117 -8.16 -8.86 11.16
CA GLY A 117 -9.29 -9.52 10.51
C GLY A 117 -9.55 -8.99 9.10
N GLU A 118 -9.61 -7.66 8.94
CA GLU A 118 -9.78 -6.99 7.63
C GLU A 118 -8.60 -7.26 6.69
N ALA A 119 -7.37 -7.27 7.20
CA ALA A 119 -6.20 -7.66 6.41
C ALA A 119 -6.27 -9.12 5.97
N GLN A 120 -6.74 -10.02 6.85
CA GLN A 120 -6.94 -11.43 6.51
C GLN A 120 -8.06 -11.61 5.48
N HIS A 121 -9.18 -10.87 5.60
CA HIS A 121 -10.24 -10.85 4.59
C HIS A 121 -9.70 -10.34 3.25
N HIS A 122 -8.97 -9.23 3.24
CA HIS A 122 -8.35 -8.70 2.03
C HIS A 122 -7.38 -9.70 1.39
N TRP A 123 -6.50 -10.32 2.19
CA TRP A 123 -5.56 -11.33 1.72
C TRP A 123 -6.29 -12.54 1.14
N THR A 124 -7.30 -13.07 1.84
CA THR A 124 -8.11 -14.19 1.38
C THR A 124 -8.81 -13.83 0.07
N ASN A 125 -9.51 -12.70 0.02
CA ASN A 125 -10.20 -12.19 -1.16
C ASN A 125 -9.25 -11.96 -2.34
N SER A 126 -8.01 -11.55 -2.10
CA SER A 126 -6.99 -11.38 -3.15
C SER A 126 -6.57 -12.71 -3.79
N ILE A 127 -6.72 -13.83 -3.07
CA ILE A 127 -6.34 -15.16 -3.53
C ILE A 127 -7.56 -15.93 -4.05
N THR A 128 -8.64 -15.97 -3.28
CA THR A 128 -9.85 -16.71 -3.64
C THR A 128 -10.69 -15.97 -4.68
N GLY A 129 -10.64 -14.64 -4.70
CA GLY A 129 -11.52 -13.78 -5.47
C GLY A 129 -12.72 -13.28 -4.66
N ILE A 130 -13.45 -12.31 -5.23
CA ILE A 130 -14.64 -11.68 -4.63
C ILE A 130 -15.90 -11.99 -5.45
N LYS A 131 -17.09 -11.84 -4.84
CA LYS A 131 -18.41 -12.03 -5.48
C LYS A 131 -18.66 -13.44 -6.04
N LEU A 132 -18.11 -14.45 -5.38
CA LEU A 132 -18.33 -15.86 -5.74
C LEU A 132 -19.66 -16.36 -5.16
N SER A 133 -20.20 -17.44 -5.73
CA SER A 133 -21.28 -18.17 -5.08
C SER A 133 -20.79 -18.76 -3.75
N LEU A 134 -21.68 -18.99 -2.77
CA LEU A 134 -21.29 -19.51 -1.46
C LEU A 134 -20.53 -20.83 -1.56
N VAL A 135 -21.00 -21.75 -2.42
CA VAL A 135 -20.35 -23.05 -2.64
C VAL A 135 -18.95 -22.87 -3.22
N GLU A 136 -18.81 -22.02 -4.24
CA GLU A 136 -17.51 -21.75 -4.86
C GLU A 136 -16.53 -21.07 -3.90
N ALA A 137 -17.01 -20.14 -3.06
CA ALA A 137 -16.21 -19.49 -2.03
C ALA A 137 -15.66 -20.53 -1.03
N ILE A 138 -16.50 -21.47 -0.58
CA ILE A 138 -16.11 -22.55 0.33
C ILE A 138 -15.05 -23.46 -0.33
N GLU A 139 -15.25 -23.85 -1.59
CA GLU A 139 -14.31 -24.69 -2.31
C GLU A 139 -12.95 -23.99 -2.49
N ARG A 140 -12.93 -22.71 -2.88
CA ARG A 140 -11.68 -21.96 -3.04
C ARG A 140 -10.97 -21.72 -1.70
N ALA A 141 -11.72 -21.41 -0.64
CA ALA A 141 -11.16 -21.27 0.71
C ALA A 141 -10.52 -22.59 1.18
N ARG A 142 -11.19 -23.72 0.95
CA ARG A 142 -10.64 -25.05 1.27
C ARG A 142 -9.33 -25.33 0.54
N VAL A 143 -9.24 -25.01 -0.76
CA VAL A 143 -7.98 -25.19 -1.53
C VAL A 143 -6.87 -24.31 -0.96
N LEU A 144 -7.19 -23.08 -0.55
CA LEU A 144 -6.22 -22.19 0.10
C LEU A 144 -5.74 -22.78 1.44
N ASP A 145 -6.66 -23.23 2.29
CA ASP A 145 -6.35 -23.82 3.59
C ASP A 145 -5.49 -25.09 3.45
N GLU A 146 -5.81 -25.96 2.49
CA GLU A 146 -5.02 -27.17 2.20
C GLU A 146 -3.59 -26.83 1.75
N ASN A 147 -3.42 -25.76 0.96
CA ASN A 147 -2.11 -25.29 0.55
C ASN A 147 -1.31 -24.71 1.72
N VAL A 148 -1.94 -23.91 2.59
CA VAL A 148 -1.30 -23.35 3.79
C VAL A 148 -0.92 -24.47 4.77
N ALA A 149 -1.80 -25.44 4.99
CA ALA A 149 -1.51 -26.59 5.84
C ALA A 149 -0.32 -27.40 5.31
N ARG A 150 -0.23 -27.62 4.00
CA ARG A 150 0.90 -28.29 3.36
C ARG A 150 2.21 -27.49 3.52
N GLU A 151 2.13 -26.17 3.39
CA GLU A 151 3.27 -25.26 3.58
C GLU A 151 3.81 -25.32 5.02
N ILE A 152 2.91 -25.32 6.01
CA ILE A 152 3.26 -25.47 7.43
C ILE A 152 3.90 -26.83 7.69
N GLN A 153 3.27 -27.93 7.23
CA GLN A 153 3.81 -29.28 7.39
C GLN A 153 5.19 -29.44 6.74
N SER A 154 5.38 -28.91 5.53
CA SER A 154 6.68 -28.92 4.86
C SER A 154 7.72 -28.11 5.63
N SER A 155 7.32 -26.96 6.20
CA SER A 155 8.22 -26.12 6.99
C SER A 155 8.62 -26.80 8.29
N MET A 156 7.68 -27.48 8.96
CA MET A 156 7.96 -28.28 10.15
C MET A 156 8.89 -29.47 9.85
N GLY A 157 8.68 -30.16 8.73
CA GLY A 157 9.49 -31.33 8.36
C GLY A 157 10.90 -30.99 7.85
N THR A 158 11.06 -29.87 7.14
CA THR A 158 12.36 -29.47 6.55
C THR A 158 13.13 -28.47 7.42
N GLY A 159 12.47 -27.79 8.35
CA GLY A 159 13.01 -26.65 9.09
C GLY A 159 13.15 -25.36 8.25
N ILE A 160 12.76 -25.39 6.97
CA ILE A 160 12.86 -24.24 6.06
C ILE A 160 11.48 -23.62 5.90
N LEU A 161 11.32 -22.40 6.42
CA LEU A 161 10.10 -21.62 6.20
C LEU A 161 9.95 -21.27 4.73
N ALA A 162 8.74 -21.48 4.19
CA ALA A 162 8.41 -21.05 2.86
C ALA A 162 8.45 -19.52 2.76
N ASN A 163 9.42 -19.01 2.00
CA ASN A 163 9.53 -17.58 1.77
C ASN A 163 8.51 -17.16 0.70
N SER A 164 7.41 -16.53 1.14
CA SER A 164 6.35 -16.01 0.27
C SER A 164 6.88 -15.07 -0.81
N GLN A 165 7.94 -14.31 -0.51
CA GLN A 165 8.59 -13.39 -1.44
C GLN A 165 9.57 -14.09 -2.40
N ASN A 166 9.81 -15.39 -2.27
CA ASN A 166 10.72 -16.16 -3.13
C ASN A 166 9.99 -17.17 -4.02
N LYS A 167 8.68 -17.00 -4.22
CA LYS A 167 7.94 -17.78 -5.23
C LYS A 167 8.52 -17.52 -6.62
N ALA A 168 8.47 -18.55 -7.48
CA ALA A 168 9.01 -18.47 -8.85
C ALA A 168 8.46 -17.28 -9.63
N TYR A 169 7.18 -16.95 -9.43
CA TYR A 169 6.55 -15.76 -10.00
C TYR A 169 7.22 -14.44 -9.56
N HIS A 170 7.42 -14.21 -8.26
CA HIS A 170 8.09 -13.00 -7.77
C HIS A 170 9.55 -12.91 -8.22
N ARG A 171 10.23 -14.06 -8.34
CA ARG A 171 11.57 -14.12 -8.95
C ARG A 171 11.52 -13.70 -10.42
N GLY A 172 10.59 -14.25 -11.19
CA GLY A 172 10.38 -13.93 -12.60
C GLY A 172 10.05 -12.45 -12.80
N SER A 173 9.06 -11.93 -12.07
CA SER A 173 8.65 -10.51 -12.11
C SER A 173 9.80 -9.56 -11.79
N ARG A 174 10.55 -9.80 -10.69
CA ARG A 174 11.73 -8.99 -10.37
C ARG A 174 12.82 -9.10 -11.43
N ASN A 175 12.99 -10.27 -12.04
CA ASN A 175 13.95 -10.44 -13.12
C ASN A 175 13.56 -9.63 -14.36
N LEU A 176 12.28 -9.67 -14.75
CA LEU A 176 11.73 -8.86 -15.84
C LEU A 176 11.89 -7.36 -15.55
N GLN A 177 11.59 -6.92 -14.33
CA GLN A 177 11.76 -5.52 -13.94
C GLN A 177 13.23 -5.09 -13.98
N ARG A 178 14.17 -5.95 -13.54
CA ARG A 178 15.61 -5.69 -13.69
C ARG A 178 16.02 -5.56 -15.15
N GLN A 179 15.51 -6.42 -16.03
CA GLN A 179 15.78 -6.34 -17.47
C GLN A 179 15.22 -5.06 -18.08
N ALA A 180 13.99 -4.68 -17.73
CA ALA A 180 13.36 -3.44 -18.19
C ALA A 180 14.17 -2.21 -17.73
N ASN A 181 14.53 -2.14 -16.46
CA ASN A 181 15.33 -1.03 -15.91
C ASN A 181 16.73 -0.97 -16.56
N ALA A 182 17.36 -2.12 -16.82
CA ALA A 182 18.63 -2.18 -17.52
C ALA A 182 18.50 -1.66 -18.96
N ALA A 183 17.45 -2.07 -19.69
CA ALA A 183 17.17 -1.60 -21.03
C ALA A 183 16.89 -0.09 -21.06
N GLU A 184 16.12 0.43 -20.11
CA GLU A 184 15.84 1.86 -19.99
C GLU A 184 17.10 2.67 -19.69
N LYS A 185 17.96 2.18 -18.79
CA LYS A 185 19.25 2.82 -18.50
C LYS A 185 20.14 2.90 -19.74
N VAL A 186 20.17 1.84 -20.55
CA VAL A 186 20.91 1.83 -21.82
C VAL A 186 20.32 2.85 -22.80
N ARG A 187 18.99 2.91 -22.94
CA ARG A 187 18.32 3.92 -23.78
C ARG A 187 18.67 5.34 -23.36
N ARG A 188 18.51 5.68 -22.07
CA ARG A 188 18.87 6.99 -21.53
C ARG A 188 20.35 7.33 -21.78
N SER A 189 21.26 6.36 -21.60
CA SER A 189 22.68 6.55 -21.88
C SER A 189 22.95 6.84 -23.37
N ASN A 190 22.25 6.14 -24.27
CA ASN A 190 22.36 6.37 -25.70
C ASN A 190 21.81 7.75 -26.09
N ASP A 191 20.67 8.15 -25.52
CA ASP A 191 20.06 9.46 -25.77
C ASP A 191 21.01 10.58 -25.32
N LEU A 192 21.59 10.48 -24.12
CA LEU A 192 22.61 11.42 -23.63
C LEU A 192 23.84 11.46 -24.53
N THR A 193 24.31 10.30 -24.99
CA THR A 193 25.45 10.21 -25.91
C THR A 193 25.15 10.86 -27.25
N ASN A 194 23.95 10.66 -27.79
CA ASN A 194 23.51 11.24 -29.05
C ASN A 194 23.36 12.76 -28.94
N SER A 195 22.76 13.27 -27.85
CA SER A 195 22.68 14.70 -27.56
C SER A 195 24.06 15.34 -27.42
N SER A 196 24.99 14.67 -26.71
CA SER A 196 26.37 15.14 -26.58
C SER A 196 27.09 15.19 -27.94
N LYS A 197 26.88 14.19 -28.80
CA LYS A 197 27.42 14.21 -30.17
C LYS A 197 26.86 15.37 -30.99
N GLY A 198 25.56 15.65 -30.89
CA GLY A 198 24.92 16.79 -31.56
C GLY A 198 25.52 18.13 -31.14
N ILE A 199 25.62 18.38 -29.83
CA ILE A 199 26.22 19.62 -29.29
C ILE A 199 27.69 19.75 -29.72
N ASN A 200 28.46 18.66 -29.69
CA ASN A 200 29.85 18.67 -30.12
C ASN A 200 30.00 18.99 -31.62
N ALA A 201 29.07 18.51 -32.46
CA ALA A 201 29.04 18.84 -33.88
C ALA A 201 28.76 20.34 -34.09
N GLU A 202 27.79 20.91 -33.37
CA GLU A 202 27.48 22.35 -33.44
C GLU A 202 28.66 23.22 -32.97
N ILE A 203 29.34 22.83 -31.88
CA ILE A 203 30.57 23.50 -31.43
C ILE A 203 31.65 23.46 -32.52
N ALA A 204 31.79 22.34 -33.23
CA ALA A 204 32.75 22.21 -34.31
C ALA A 204 32.41 23.13 -35.49
N GLU A 205 31.13 23.23 -35.86
CA GLU A 205 30.63 24.12 -36.91
C GLU A 205 30.84 25.60 -36.55
N LEU A 206 30.49 26.01 -35.32
CA LEU A 206 30.71 27.38 -34.83
C LEU A 206 32.20 27.74 -34.79
N LYS A 207 33.07 26.80 -34.41
CA LYS A 207 34.53 27.00 -34.46
C LYS A 207 35.02 27.24 -35.89
N GLU A 208 34.50 26.49 -36.85
CA GLU A 208 34.86 26.67 -38.26
C GLU A 208 34.32 27.99 -38.82
N GLY A 209 33.07 28.35 -38.51
CA GLY A 209 32.50 29.66 -38.85
C GLY A 209 33.29 30.84 -38.26
N ARG A 210 33.81 30.69 -37.02
CA ARG A 210 34.69 31.69 -36.40
C ARG A 210 36.02 31.80 -37.15
N ARG A 211 36.63 30.69 -37.55
CA ARG A 211 37.86 30.69 -38.36
C ARG A 211 37.64 31.45 -39.67
N GLN A 212 36.56 31.16 -40.39
CA GLN A 212 36.21 31.85 -41.63
C GLN A 212 35.97 33.35 -41.42
N SER A 213 35.24 33.73 -40.37
CA SER A 213 35.00 35.14 -40.03
C SER A 213 36.30 35.89 -39.72
N THR A 214 37.19 35.29 -38.93
CA THR A 214 38.50 35.90 -38.63
C THR A 214 39.40 36.01 -39.87
N ALA A 215 39.33 35.05 -40.79
CA ALA A 215 40.04 35.12 -42.06
C ALA A 215 39.52 36.27 -42.95
N ARG A 216 38.19 36.45 -43.02
CA ARG A 216 37.55 37.58 -43.73
C ARG A 216 37.93 38.92 -43.12
N GLU A 217 37.88 39.04 -41.80
CA GLU A 217 38.27 40.27 -41.10
C GLU A 217 39.74 40.63 -41.41
N LYS A 218 40.63 39.63 -41.40
CA LYS A 218 42.04 39.83 -41.76
C LYS A 218 42.18 40.33 -43.21
N ALA A 219 41.43 39.76 -44.16
CA ALA A 219 41.44 40.20 -45.55
C ALA A 219 40.91 41.63 -45.72
N LEU A 220 39.82 42.00 -45.06
CA LEU A 220 39.28 43.37 -45.09
C LEU A 220 40.24 44.39 -44.46
N ARG A 221 40.91 44.04 -43.36
CA ARG A 221 41.95 44.88 -42.76
C ARG A 221 43.13 45.09 -43.70
N GLU A 222 43.46 44.10 -44.52
CA GLU A 222 44.50 44.21 -45.53
C GLU A 222 44.09 45.13 -46.68
N GLN A 223 42.83 45.03 -47.16
CA GLN A 223 42.25 45.97 -48.13
C GLN A 223 42.26 47.43 -47.62
N LEU A 224 41.84 47.66 -46.37
CA LEU A 224 41.89 48.99 -45.77
C LEU A 224 43.31 49.55 -45.65
N LYS A 225 44.32 48.69 -45.41
CA LYS A 225 45.72 49.11 -45.41
C LYS A 225 46.18 49.52 -46.80
N SER A 226 45.79 48.79 -47.85
CA SER A 226 46.11 49.17 -49.23
C SER A 226 45.42 50.47 -49.67
N GLU A 227 44.16 50.71 -49.25
CA GLU A 227 43.44 51.95 -49.58
C GLU A 227 43.99 53.16 -48.82
N LYS A 228 44.37 53.00 -47.55
CA LYS A 228 44.96 54.08 -46.74
C LYS A 228 46.39 54.43 -47.15
N ALA A 229 47.11 53.55 -47.84
CA ALA A 229 48.45 53.84 -48.36
C ALA A 229 48.46 54.91 -49.48
N GLY A 230 47.29 55.33 -49.99
CA GLY A 230 47.14 56.43 -50.95
C GLY A 230 46.78 57.80 -50.36
N SER A 231 46.59 57.93 -49.04
CA SER A 231 46.18 59.18 -48.38
C SER A 231 47.23 59.64 -47.36
N THR A 232 47.97 60.68 -47.72
CA THR A 232 48.95 61.37 -46.85
C THR A 232 48.22 62.14 -45.74
N PRO A 233 48.42 61.85 -44.44
CA PRO A 233 47.97 62.74 -43.37
C PRO A 233 49.15 63.59 -42.91
N ARG A 234 49.05 64.88 -43.24
CA ARG A 234 49.81 65.98 -42.66
C ARG A 234 49.15 66.36 -41.34
N GLY A 235 49.91 66.50 -40.25
CA GLY A 235 49.46 67.27 -39.08
C GLY A 235 49.67 66.61 -37.72
N LYS A 236 50.56 67.24 -36.96
CA LYS A 236 51.05 66.94 -35.61
C LYS A 236 50.35 67.88 -34.61
N THR A 237 49.77 67.37 -33.53
CA THR A 237 49.79 68.00 -32.18
C THR A 237 49.17 67.10 -31.13
N GLY A 238 49.82 67.03 -29.95
CA GLY A 238 49.45 66.14 -28.85
C GLY A 238 48.48 66.74 -27.84
N SER A 239 48.04 65.89 -26.91
CA SER A 239 47.58 66.27 -25.57
C SER A 239 47.50 65.03 -24.69
N ARG A 240 47.94 65.18 -23.44
CA ARG A 240 47.84 64.21 -22.34
C ARG A 240 46.38 64.01 -21.93
N SER A 241 46.00 62.78 -21.62
CA SER A 241 45.16 62.50 -20.44
C SER A 241 45.30 61.03 -20.03
N ALA A 242 45.75 60.86 -18.79
CA ALA A 242 45.70 59.60 -18.08
C ALA A 242 44.24 59.30 -17.70
N ILE A 243 43.71 58.16 -18.12
CA ILE A 243 42.54 57.54 -17.50
C ILE A 243 42.79 56.03 -17.37
N ILE A 244 42.61 55.60 -16.13
CA ILE A 244 42.66 54.27 -15.54
C ILE A 244 41.78 53.27 -16.30
N SER A 245 42.30 52.07 -16.58
CA SER A 245 41.50 50.85 -16.48
C SER A 245 42.38 49.63 -16.25
N ALA A 246 41.93 48.81 -15.31
CA ALA A 246 42.68 47.76 -14.65
C ALA A 246 42.97 46.58 -15.58
N SER A 247 44.25 46.21 -15.66
CA SER A 247 44.69 44.95 -16.25
C SER A 247 44.59 43.85 -15.19
N SER A 248 43.44 43.17 -15.14
CA SER A 248 43.27 41.94 -14.37
C SER A 248 43.81 40.77 -15.20
N SER A 249 45.14 40.59 -15.19
CA SER A 249 45.77 39.35 -15.66
C SER A 249 45.69 38.31 -14.54
N GLY A 250 44.56 37.61 -14.46
CA GLY A 250 44.41 36.41 -13.63
C GLY A 250 45.25 35.27 -14.19
N ARG A 251 46.57 35.33 -14.01
CA ARG A 251 47.48 34.20 -14.21
C ARG A 251 47.36 33.28 -13.00
N VAL A 252 46.42 32.33 -13.04
CA VAL A 252 46.33 31.29 -12.02
C VAL A 252 47.53 30.36 -12.20
N LYS A 253 48.39 30.33 -11.18
CA LYS A 253 49.47 29.34 -11.03
C LYS A 253 48.82 27.96 -11.02
N THR A 254 49.24 27.09 -11.94
CA THR A 254 49.08 25.66 -11.79
C THR A 254 49.80 25.23 -10.51
N ALA A 255 49.01 24.88 -9.49
CA ALA A 255 49.53 24.20 -8.31
C ALA A 255 50.05 22.84 -8.75
N ALA A 256 51.30 22.56 -8.38
CA ALA A 256 51.91 21.25 -8.50
C ALA A 256 51.00 20.22 -7.81
N VAL A 257 50.60 19.20 -8.57
CA VAL A 257 50.09 17.94 -8.04
C VAL A 257 51.26 17.32 -7.26
N MET A 258 51.27 17.53 -5.95
CA MET A 258 52.05 16.69 -5.05
C MET A 258 51.41 15.31 -5.04
N THR A 259 52.14 14.35 -5.59
CA THR A 259 51.99 12.93 -5.30
C THR A 259 52.03 12.73 -3.79
N GLY A 260 50.88 12.44 -3.19
CA GLY A 260 50.80 11.95 -1.82
C GLY A 260 51.38 10.53 -1.73
N PRO A 261 52.16 10.21 -0.68
CA PRO A 261 52.60 8.85 -0.42
C PRO A 261 51.45 7.99 0.12
N ALA A 262 51.59 6.70 -0.14
CA ALA A 262 50.68 5.63 0.23
C ALA A 262 50.21 5.68 1.70
N ALA A 263 48.91 5.49 1.90
CA ALA A 263 48.31 5.28 3.21
C ALA A 263 48.79 3.94 3.82
N PRO A 264 49.23 3.92 5.09
CA PRO A 264 49.37 2.68 5.83
C PRO A 264 48.00 2.23 6.37
N ARG A 265 47.74 0.94 6.25
CA ARG A 265 46.64 0.23 6.91
C ARG A 265 46.70 0.48 8.43
N ARG A 266 45.56 0.81 9.05
CA ARG A 266 45.33 0.56 10.48
C ARG A 266 43.97 -0.06 10.72
N ALA A 267 44.00 -0.99 11.66
CA ALA A 267 42.96 -1.89 12.14
C ALA A 267 41.88 -1.14 12.96
N PRO A 268 40.78 -1.82 13.34
CA PRO A 268 39.63 -1.21 14.00
C PRO A 268 39.75 -1.28 15.53
N ASP A 269 39.28 -0.23 16.22
CA ASP A 269 38.82 -0.23 17.62
C ASP A 269 37.89 1.01 17.74
N GLU A 270 36.59 0.81 17.92
CA GLU A 270 35.79 0.88 19.17
C GLU A 270 35.42 2.30 19.64
N ASP A 271 34.10 2.45 19.85
CA ASP A 271 33.34 3.43 20.63
C ASP A 271 33.51 4.94 20.38
N THR A 272 32.41 5.59 19.91
CA THR A 272 31.56 6.44 20.77
C THR A 272 30.47 7.22 19.97
N SER A 273 29.24 7.11 20.48
CA SER A 273 28.17 8.11 20.58
C SER A 273 27.79 9.05 19.41
N ALA A 274 26.56 8.81 18.91
CA ALA A 274 25.46 9.76 18.73
C ALA A 274 25.75 11.24 18.38
N VAL A 275 25.43 11.62 17.14
CA VAL A 275 24.83 12.93 16.82
C VAL A 275 23.72 12.75 15.79
N SER A 276 22.51 13.11 16.22
CA SER A 276 21.29 13.26 15.43
C SER A 276 21.42 14.48 14.52
N SER A 277 21.16 14.31 13.22
CA SER A 277 21.02 15.42 12.27
C SER A 277 19.95 15.04 11.25
N SER A 278 18.83 15.72 11.39
CA SER A 278 17.64 15.66 10.54
C SER A 278 17.92 16.25 9.15
N GLU A 279 17.72 15.45 8.10
CA GLU A 279 17.61 15.94 6.72
C GLU A 279 16.14 16.12 6.31
N PRO A 280 15.80 17.15 5.52
CA PRO A 280 14.44 17.40 5.06
C PRO A 280 14.06 16.47 3.90
N ARG A 281 12.89 15.87 4.06
CA ARG A 281 12.16 15.03 3.12
C ARG A 281 11.58 15.90 2.00
N SER A 282 12.08 15.78 0.78
CA SER A 282 11.50 16.41 -0.41
C SER A 282 10.24 15.66 -0.84
N GLU A 283 9.13 16.38 -0.86
CA GLU A 283 7.81 15.95 -1.34
C GLU A 283 7.76 15.86 -2.87
N ASP A 284 7.16 14.77 -3.33
CA ASP A 284 6.16 14.66 -4.41
C ASP A 284 6.37 15.42 -5.73
N LEU A 285 6.73 14.65 -6.76
CA LEU A 285 6.41 14.93 -8.16
C LEU A 285 5.72 13.69 -8.76
N ALA A 286 4.42 13.60 -8.54
CA ALA A 286 3.53 12.73 -9.29
C ALA A 286 3.34 13.32 -10.69
N THR A 287 3.95 12.71 -11.70
CA THR A 287 3.59 12.95 -13.10
C THR A 287 2.46 11.99 -13.47
N THR A 288 1.27 12.55 -13.57
CA THR A 288 0.04 11.97 -14.10
C THR A 288 0.30 11.47 -15.53
N ILE A 289 0.02 10.20 -15.79
CA ILE A 289 -0.05 9.64 -17.15
C ILE A 289 -1.53 9.72 -17.55
N ASP A 290 -1.86 10.65 -18.44
CA ASP A 290 -3.13 10.70 -19.16
C ASP A 290 -3.20 9.53 -20.14
N ILE A 291 -4.15 8.62 -19.91
CA ILE A 291 -4.58 7.61 -20.89
C ILE A 291 -5.98 8.00 -21.31
N ASP A 292 -6.07 8.77 -22.42
CA ASP A 292 -7.30 8.95 -23.17
C ASP A 292 -7.69 7.61 -23.82
N GLN A 293 -8.79 7.02 -23.35
CA GLN A 293 -9.57 6.09 -24.15
C GLN A 293 -11.01 6.60 -24.28
N PRO A 294 -11.56 6.71 -25.51
CA PRO A 294 -12.95 7.06 -25.71
C PRO A 294 -13.83 5.87 -25.37
N VAL A 295 -14.71 6.03 -24.38
CA VAL A 295 -15.85 5.12 -24.17
C VAL A 295 -17.05 5.71 -24.86
N ASP A 296 -17.41 5.09 -25.98
CA ASP A 296 -18.65 5.32 -26.69
C ASP A 296 -19.85 5.10 -25.77
N GLY A 297 -20.65 6.15 -25.61
CA GLY A 297 -21.95 6.09 -24.99
C GLY A 297 -22.92 5.33 -25.90
N SER A 298 -23.36 4.16 -25.47
CA SER A 298 -24.57 3.53 -26.00
C SER A 298 -25.31 2.82 -24.88
N SER A 299 -26.42 3.43 -24.48
CA SER A 299 -27.70 2.78 -24.18
C SER A 299 -27.65 1.41 -23.49
N LEU A 300 -28.00 1.37 -22.20
CA LEU A 300 -28.81 0.31 -21.58
C LEU A 300 -29.29 0.78 -20.19
N SER A 301 -30.16 1.79 -20.20
CA SER A 301 -31.20 1.91 -19.18
C SER A 301 -32.35 0.98 -19.58
N SER A 302 -33.03 0.41 -18.58
CA SER A 302 -34.16 -0.53 -18.65
C SER A 302 -33.82 -2.01 -18.88
N ASN A 303 -33.71 -2.77 -17.77
CA ASN A 303 -34.30 -4.12 -17.57
C ASN A 303 -33.72 -4.81 -16.31
N ILE A 304 -34.02 -4.30 -15.11
CA ILE A 304 -33.72 -5.02 -13.84
C ILE A 304 -34.95 -5.15 -12.92
N ASP A 305 -36.15 -4.79 -13.36
CA ASP A 305 -37.37 -4.89 -12.52
C ASP A 305 -38.37 -5.99 -12.92
N ALA A 306 -38.00 -6.93 -13.81
CA ALA A 306 -38.96 -7.93 -14.33
C ALA A 306 -38.76 -9.39 -13.89
N GLU A 307 -37.78 -9.71 -13.02
CA GLU A 307 -37.45 -11.12 -12.70
C GLU A 307 -37.65 -11.55 -11.24
N TRP A 308 -38.50 -10.84 -10.47
CA TRP A 308 -38.87 -11.24 -9.10
C TRP A 308 -40.37 -11.42 -8.86
N ALA A 309 -41.19 -11.46 -9.92
CA ALA A 309 -42.63 -11.73 -9.84
C ALA A 309 -43.00 -13.22 -10.04
N GLY A 310 -42.02 -14.12 -10.22
CA GLY A 310 -42.25 -15.52 -10.62
C GLY A 310 -42.24 -16.60 -9.54
N CYS A 311 -41.99 -16.28 -8.26
CA CYS A 311 -41.80 -17.30 -7.21
C CYS A 311 -42.99 -17.51 -6.26
N SER A 312 -44.23 -17.29 -6.74
CA SER A 312 -45.44 -17.39 -5.90
C SER A 312 -46.44 -18.48 -6.33
N ALA A 313 -46.05 -19.41 -7.19
CA ALA A 313 -46.95 -20.49 -7.61
C ALA A 313 -46.26 -21.86 -7.53
N GLY A 314 -46.49 -22.58 -6.43
CA GLY A 314 -46.29 -24.03 -6.38
C GLY A 314 -45.49 -24.59 -5.20
N CYS A 315 -45.96 -24.39 -3.97
CA CYS A 315 -45.60 -25.28 -2.85
C CYS A 315 -46.88 -25.92 -2.28
N PRO A 316 -47.14 -27.21 -2.57
CA PRO A 316 -48.14 -27.97 -1.83
C PRO A 316 -47.52 -28.43 -0.51
N GLY A 317 -47.93 -27.80 0.59
CA GLY A 317 -47.48 -28.16 1.94
C GLY A 317 -47.05 -26.93 2.72
N GLY A 318 -47.97 -26.38 3.51
CA GLY A 318 -47.79 -25.15 4.28
C GLY A 318 -46.70 -25.24 5.34
N VAL A 319 -45.46 -24.95 4.94
CA VAL A 319 -44.35 -24.62 5.84
C VAL A 319 -43.82 -23.25 5.42
N VAL A 320 -43.92 -22.30 6.34
CA VAL A 320 -43.53 -20.90 6.15
C VAL A 320 -42.00 -20.82 6.11
N CYS A 321 -41.40 -20.70 4.92
CA CYS A 321 -39.99 -20.36 4.74
C CYS A 321 -39.84 -18.85 4.51
N THR A 322 -39.74 -18.07 5.58
CA THR A 322 -39.33 -16.65 5.51
C THR A 322 -38.40 -16.31 6.66
N ALA A 323 -37.08 -16.29 6.42
CA ALA A 323 -36.08 -15.45 7.14
C ALA A 323 -34.60 -15.74 6.79
N GLY A 324 -34.26 -16.71 5.93
CA GLY A 324 -32.86 -17.19 5.82
C GLY A 324 -31.88 -16.42 4.91
N CYS A 325 -32.35 -15.64 3.92
CA CYS A 325 -31.48 -15.29 2.77
C CYS A 325 -30.91 -13.85 2.71
N ARG A 326 -30.99 -13.04 3.78
CA ARG A 326 -30.41 -11.66 3.76
C ARG A 326 -29.24 -11.40 4.71
N ALA A 327 -28.85 -12.35 5.56
CA ALA A 327 -27.91 -12.09 6.65
C ALA A 327 -26.42 -12.12 6.28
N TRP A 328 -26.03 -12.53 5.07
CA TRP A 328 -24.61 -12.66 4.67
C TRP A 328 -24.07 -11.50 3.84
N ARG A 329 -24.81 -10.40 3.71
CA ARG A 329 -24.34 -9.19 2.99
C ARG A 329 -23.68 -8.14 3.90
N GLN A 330 -23.45 -8.46 5.18
CA GLN A 330 -22.81 -7.59 6.17
C GLN A 330 -21.75 -8.34 7.02
N PHE A 331 -21.18 -9.41 6.46
CA PHE A 331 -19.91 -9.97 6.95
C PHE A 331 -18.83 -9.71 5.91
#